data_AF-A0A535VFT9-F1
#
_entry.id   AF-A0A535VFT9-F1
#
_cell.length_a   1.000
_cell.length_b   1.000
_cell.length_c   1.000
_cell.angle_alpha   90.00
_cell.angle_beta   90.00
_cell.angle_gamma   90.00
#
_symmetry.space_group_name_H-M   'P 1'
#
loop_
_entity.id
_entity.type
_entity.pdbx_description
1 polymer ?
#
loop_
_entity_poly.entity_id
_entity_poly.type
_entity_poly.pdbx_seq_one_letter_code
_entity_poly.pdbx_strand_id
1 'polypeptide(L)'
;MPSSFFTTNRKQHAPNFMALKKDEMSQDTYDDLIARIRTHCQQTAQDARPGSGRARKAKDYVRWYIPERKTCLVLKPEEDGQEPTFAFPPATEQQIRETEQQLGFPLPRLLRLLYARIANGGFGPGFGIIGAVNGYLGVDHILGSIARRYQWEIDFADALRQLYKGGWASLTPEGRQVLWEDGIGSRELWESGQLTDDEPEGEAPPLEEENLPAPWPNHLLPLCEHGCNITTYLFADTEQVVQGMHDPYLVVAASHEEWLERWLAGEELQLM
;
A
#
# COMPACT_ATOMS: atom_id res chain seq x y z
N MET A 1 9.59 18.70 -35.30
CA MET A 1 8.45 17.77 -35.37
C MET A 1 7.81 17.76 -34.00
N PRO A 2 6.59 18.28 -33.83
CA PRO A 2 5.99 18.36 -32.51
C PRO A 2 5.43 16.99 -32.11
N SER A 3 5.82 16.52 -30.93
CA SER A 3 5.34 15.29 -30.31
C SER A 3 3.88 15.48 -29.93
N SER A 4 2.99 14.66 -30.49
CA SER A 4 1.56 14.67 -30.17
C SER A 4 1.35 14.10 -28.78
N PHE A 5 0.99 14.95 -27.82
CA PHE A 5 0.39 14.52 -26.57
C PHE A 5 -0.97 13.87 -26.89
N PHE A 6 -1.07 12.56 -26.70
CA PHE A 6 -2.34 11.85 -26.75
C PHE A 6 -3.14 12.19 -25.49
N THR A 7 -4.03 13.17 -25.57
CA THR A 7 -5.12 13.37 -24.61
C THR A 7 -6.20 12.32 -24.88
N THR A 8 -6.04 11.12 -24.33
CA THR A 8 -7.15 10.16 -24.25
C THR A 8 -8.16 10.66 -23.23
N ASN A 9 -9.19 11.35 -23.72
CA ASN A 9 -10.39 11.69 -22.99
C ASN A 9 -11.18 10.41 -22.68
N ARG A 10 -10.74 9.65 -21.68
CA ARG A 10 -11.39 8.42 -21.22
C ARG A 10 -12.21 8.80 -20.01
N LYS A 11 -13.50 9.10 -20.24
CA LYS A 11 -14.52 9.15 -19.18
C LYS A 11 -14.51 7.80 -18.47
N GLN A 12 -13.75 7.71 -17.38
CA GLN A 12 -13.82 6.57 -16.47
C GLN A 12 -15.16 6.70 -15.75
N HIS A 13 -16.17 6.02 -16.27
CA HIS A 13 -17.35 5.74 -15.48
C HIS A 13 -16.86 4.95 -14.26
N ALA A 14 -16.93 5.56 -13.07
CA ALA A 14 -16.84 4.83 -11.82
C ALA A 14 -17.74 3.59 -11.98
N PRO A 15 -17.21 2.36 -11.86
CA PRO A 15 -17.98 1.18 -12.24
C PRO A 15 -19.24 1.16 -11.38
N ASN A 16 -20.40 1.02 -12.02
CA ASN A 16 -21.68 0.91 -11.35
C ASN A 16 -21.71 -0.48 -10.69
N PHE A 17 -21.06 -0.60 -9.53
CA PHE A 17 -20.89 -1.85 -8.81
C PHE A 17 -22.22 -2.23 -8.17
N MET A 18 -22.93 -3.17 -8.79
CA MET A 18 -24.00 -3.90 -8.12
C MET A 18 -23.40 -4.55 -6.87
N ALA A 19 -23.88 -4.13 -5.71
CA ALA A 19 -23.58 -4.75 -4.43
C ALA A 19 -24.00 -6.23 -4.49
N LEU A 20 -23.04 -7.12 -4.76
CA LEU A 20 -23.22 -8.55 -4.58
C LEU A 20 -23.55 -8.76 -3.10
N LYS A 21 -24.65 -9.47 -2.82
CA LYS A 21 -25.05 -9.79 -1.45
C LYS A 21 -23.89 -10.51 -0.77
N LYS A 22 -23.34 -9.86 0.24
CA LYS A 22 -22.28 -10.38 1.10
C LYS A 22 -22.89 -11.51 1.94
N ASP A 23 -22.78 -12.75 1.47
CA ASP A 23 -22.97 -13.90 2.36
C ASP A 23 -21.83 -13.80 3.38
N GLU A 24 -22.16 -13.40 4.61
CA GLU A 24 -21.19 -13.33 5.70
C GLU A 24 -20.54 -14.71 5.84
N MET A 25 -19.25 -14.78 5.52
CA MET A 25 -18.48 -16.00 5.73
C MET A 25 -18.51 -16.39 7.19
N SER A 26 -18.61 -17.70 7.45
CA SER A 26 -18.61 -18.21 8.81
C SER A 26 -17.24 -17.95 9.46
N GLN A 27 -17.23 -17.81 10.78
CA GLN A 27 -16.00 -17.70 11.56
C GLN A 27 -15.05 -18.88 11.29
N ASP A 28 -15.59 -20.07 11.05
CA ASP A 28 -14.83 -21.29 10.77
C ASP A 28 -13.97 -21.15 9.49
N THR A 29 -14.50 -20.50 8.44
CA THR A 29 -13.74 -20.33 7.20
C THR A 29 -12.58 -19.37 7.38
N TYR A 30 -12.75 -18.30 8.17
CA TYR A 30 -11.63 -17.42 8.51
C TYR A 30 -10.58 -18.12 9.38
N ASP A 31 -11.01 -18.96 10.31
CA ASP A 31 -10.08 -19.71 11.16
C ASP A 31 -9.20 -20.67 10.33
N ASP A 32 -9.79 -21.36 9.36
CA ASP A 32 -9.06 -22.21 8.41
C ASP A 32 -8.06 -21.42 7.56
N LEU A 33 -8.50 -20.31 6.95
CA LEU A 33 -7.62 -19.45 6.14
C LEU A 33 -6.44 -18.91 6.97
N ILE A 34 -6.70 -18.42 8.18
CA ILE A 34 -5.65 -17.94 9.10
C ILE A 34 -4.67 -19.06 9.47
N ALA A 35 -5.15 -20.28 9.69
CA ALA A 35 -4.29 -21.42 9.97
C ALA A 35 -3.38 -21.74 8.77
N ARG A 36 -3.93 -21.77 7.56
CA ARG A 36 -3.17 -22.00 6.32
C ARG A 36 -2.12 -20.92 6.08
N ILE A 37 -2.46 -19.64 6.28
CA ILE A 37 -1.49 -18.53 6.17
C ILE A 37 -0.35 -18.70 7.19
N ARG A 38 -0.67 -19.03 8.44
CA ARG A 38 0.35 -19.26 9.47
C ARG A 38 1.29 -20.39 9.08
N THR A 39 0.75 -21.53 8.62
CA THR A 39 1.55 -22.66 8.15
C THR A 39 2.44 -22.27 6.97
N HIS A 40 1.90 -21.52 5.99
CA HIS A 40 2.68 -21.02 4.85
C HIS A 40 3.83 -20.11 5.29
N CYS A 41 3.59 -19.18 6.21
CA CYS A 41 4.63 -18.31 6.76
C CYS A 41 5.69 -19.09 7.54
N GLN A 42 5.30 -20.07 8.36
CA GLN A 42 6.24 -20.92 9.11
C GLN A 42 7.14 -21.73 8.19
N GLN A 43 6.58 -22.35 7.15
CA GLN A 43 7.35 -23.07 6.14
C GLN A 43 8.30 -22.13 5.38
N THR A 44 7.81 -20.96 4.98
CA THR A 44 8.62 -19.94 4.30
C THR A 44 9.77 -19.46 5.17
N ALA A 45 9.57 -19.31 6.48
CA ALA A 45 10.63 -18.93 7.42
C ALA A 45 11.70 -20.03 7.58
N GLN A 46 11.32 -21.30 7.54
CA GLN A 46 12.26 -22.43 7.56
C GLN A 46 13.10 -22.52 6.27
N ASP A 47 12.50 -22.09 5.14
CA ASP A 47 13.15 -22.01 3.84
C ASP A 47 14.07 -20.78 3.73
N ALA A 48 13.81 -19.72 4.49
CA ALA A 48 14.59 -18.47 4.53
C ALA A 48 15.94 -18.66 5.26
N ARG A 49 16.84 -19.43 4.65
CA ARG A 49 18.22 -19.66 5.10
C ARG A 49 19.20 -18.72 4.40
N PRO A 50 20.40 -18.47 4.97
CA PRO A 50 21.46 -17.78 4.25
C PRO A 50 21.68 -18.37 2.86
N GLY A 51 21.36 -17.60 1.81
CA GLY A 51 21.52 -17.99 0.40
C GLY A 51 20.25 -18.43 -0.36
N SER A 52 19.10 -18.61 0.30
CA SER A 52 17.84 -19.03 -0.36
C SER A 52 16.94 -17.88 -0.83
N GLY A 53 17.33 -16.63 -0.59
CA GLY A 53 16.51 -15.48 -0.95
C GLY A 53 17.25 -14.15 -0.87
N ARG A 54 16.52 -13.06 -1.13
CA ARG A 54 17.04 -11.70 -0.97
C ARG A 54 16.72 -11.22 0.44
N ALA A 55 17.73 -11.19 1.30
CA ALA A 55 17.63 -10.62 2.64
C ALA A 55 18.07 -9.16 2.65
N ARG A 56 17.25 -8.27 3.21
CA ARG A 56 17.62 -6.88 3.52
C ARG A 56 17.58 -6.70 5.03
N LYS A 57 18.72 -6.34 5.63
CA LYS A 57 18.81 -6.03 7.06
C LYS A 57 18.36 -4.59 7.31
N ALA A 58 17.39 -4.43 8.19
CA ALA A 58 17.10 -3.16 8.85
C ALA A 58 17.75 -3.19 10.25
N LYS A 59 17.61 -2.08 11.00
CA LYS A 59 18.19 -1.96 12.35
C LYS A 59 17.70 -3.07 13.28
N ASP A 60 16.40 -3.35 13.25
CA ASP A 60 15.73 -4.20 14.25
C ASP A 60 15.12 -5.48 13.66
N TYR A 61 15.29 -5.73 12.35
CA TYR A 61 14.73 -6.91 11.67
C TYR A 61 15.44 -7.24 10.37
N VAL A 62 15.16 -8.44 9.84
CA VAL A 62 15.58 -8.90 8.52
C VAL A 62 14.35 -9.15 7.67
N ARG A 63 14.28 -8.48 6.52
CA ARG A 63 13.25 -8.73 5.51
C ARG A 63 13.75 -9.76 4.51
N TRP A 64 13.01 -10.84 4.37
CA TRP A 64 13.25 -11.91 3.42
C TRP A 64 12.21 -11.85 2.32
N TYR A 65 12.65 -11.80 1.07
CA TYR A 65 11.79 -12.11 -0.06
C TYR A 65 12.20 -13.47 -0.62
N ILE A 66 11.24 -14.40 -0.66
CA ILE A 66 11.40 -15.78 -1.16
C ILE A 66 10.68 -15.86 -2.51
N PRO A 67 11.39 -15.72 -3.66
CA PRO A 67 10.79 -15.65 -4.98
C PRO A 67 9.91 -16.85 -5.32
N GLU A 68 10.32 -18.06 -4.92
CA GLU A 68 9.63 -19.32 -5.22
C GLU A 68 8.23 -19.37 -4.60
N ARG A 69 8.04 -18.68 -3.47
CA ARG A 69 6.76 -18.58 -2.76
C ARG A 69 6.07 -17.24 -2.98
N LYS A 70 6.74 -16.30 -3.64
CA LYS A 70 6.28 -14.91 -3.83
C LYS A 70 5.85 -14.28 -2.51
N THR A 71 6.61 -14.58 -1.46
CA THR A 71 6.30 -14.18 -0.10
C THR A 71 7.42 -13.32 0.46
N CYS A 72 7.00 -12.22 1.08
CA CYS A 72 7.85 -11.47 1.98
C CYS A 72 7.60 -11.91 3.42
N LEU A 73 8.66 -12.06 4.20
CA LEU A 73 8.62 -12.21 5.66
C LEU A 73 9.56 -11.21 6.32
N VAL A 74 9.10 -10.59 7.40
CA VAL A 74 9.87 -9.68 8.22
C VAL A 74 10.08 -10.32 9.58
N LEU A 75 11.30 -10.80 9.79
CA LEU A 75 11.67 -11.65 10.93
C LEU A 75 12.65 -10.90 11.83
N LYS A 76 12.68 -11.25 13.13
CA LYS A 76 13.74 -10.79 14.02
C LYS A 76 15.11 -11.28 13.50
N PRO A 77 16.20 -10.54 13.76
CA PRO A 77 17.54 -11.05 13.49
C PRO A 77 17.72 -12.40 14.19
N GLU A 78 18.35 -13.36 13.50
CA GLU A 78 18.63 -14.67 14.08
C GLU A 78 19.49 -14.52 15.34
N GLU A 79 19.00 -15.07 16.45
CA GLU A 79 19.81 -15.35 17.65
C GLU A 79 20.16 -16.85 17.62
N ASP A 80 21.41 -17.19 17.93
CA ASP A 80 21.92 -18.57 17.80
C ASP A 80 20.98 -19.60 18.46
N GLY A 81 20.43 -20.49 17.63
CA GLY A 81 19.60 -21.62 18.07
C GLY A 81 18.12 -21.31 18.31
N GLN A 82 17.64 -20.10 18.04
CA GLN A 82 16.21 -19.77 18.14
C GLN A 82 15.48 -19.98 16.80
N GLU A 83 14.22 -20.42 16.87
CA GLU A 83 13.35 -20.47 15.70
C GLU A 83 13.06 -19.05 15.18
N PRO A 84 12.98 -18.84 13.85
CA PRO A 84 12.65 -17.53 13.31
C PRO A 84 11.26 -17.08 13.76
N THR A 85 11.18 -15.87 14.29
CA THR A 85 9.91 -15.24 14.71
C THR A 85 9.68 -13.93 13.98
N PHE A 86 8.42 -13.55 13.79
CA PHE A 86 8.07 -12.26 13.21
C PHE A 86 8.67 -11.11 14.03
N ALA A 87 9.21 -10.11 13.33
CA ALA A 87 9.72 -8.91 13.98
C ALA A 87 8.61 -8.12 14.68
N PHE A 88 7.42 -8.14 14.09
CA PHE A 88 6.22 -7.48 14.60
C PHE A 88 5.26 -8.55 15.13
N PRO A 89 5.13 -8.70 16.46
CA PRO A 89 4.20 -9.67 17.02
C PRO A 89 2.75 -9.34 16.62
N PRO A 90 1.79 -10.25 16.81
CA PRO A 90 0.38 -9.96 16.57
C PRO A 90 -0.06 -8.66 17.27
N ALA A 91 -0.85 -7.86 16.56
CA ALA A 91 -1.31 -6.57 17.05
C ALA A 91 -2.22 -6.75 18.27
N THR A 92 -1.99 -5.93 19.29
CA THR A 92 -2.90 -5.84 20.43
C THR A 92 -4.22 -5.19 20.01
N GLU A 93 -5.27 -5.52 20.75
CA GLU A 93 -6.57 -4.89 20.59
C GLU A 93 -6.50 -3.34 20.70
N GLN A 94 -5.60 -2.81 21.53
CA GLN A 94 -5.37 -1.37 21.64
C GLN A 94 -4.80 -0.79 20.33
N GLN A 95 -3.78 -1.41 19.74
CA GLN A 95 -3.20 -0.96 18.47
C GLN A 95 -4.22 -0.99 17.35
N ILE A 96 -5.08 -2.02 17.31
CA ILE A 96 -6.14 -2.13 16.31
C ILE A 96 -7.14 -0.99 16.48
N ARG A 97 -7.64 -0.75 17.69
CA ARG A 97 -8.57 0.36 17.95
C ARG A 97 -7.97 1.72 17.64
N GLU A 98 -6.69 1.94 17.99
CA GLU A 98 -5.99 3.18 17.66
C GLU A 98 -5.88 3.38 16.14
N THR A 99 -5.62 2.30 15.41
CA THR A 99 -5.58 2.31 13.94
C THR A 99 -6.94 2.66 13.35
N GLU A 100 -8.01 2.02 13.81
CA GLU A 100 -9.39 2.29 13.37
C GLU A 100 -9.81 3.73 13.72
N GLN A 101 -9.39 4.25 14.87
CA GLN A 101 -9.61 5.64 15.26
C GLN A 101 -8.90 6.62 14.33
N GLN A 102 -7.65 6.34 13.94
CA GLN A 102 -6.90 7.17 12.99
C GLN A 102 -7.51 7.12 11.57
N LEU A 103 -8.04 5.96 11.16
CA LEU A 103 -8.73 5.80 9.88
C LEU A 103 -10.09 6.51 9.84
N GLY A 104 -10.78 6.60 10.98
CA GLY A 104 -12.16 7.08 11.05
C GLY A 104 -13.22 6.04 10.66
N PHE A 105 -12.82 4.79 10.41
CA PHE A 105 -13.70 3.66 10.08
C PHE A 105 -13.08 2.33 10.56
N PRO A 106 -13.90 1.28 10.79
CA PRO A 106 -13.39 -0.02 11.24
C PRO A 106 -12.57 -0.72 10.15
N LEU A 107 -11.57 -1.49 10.55
CA LEU A 107 -10.80 -2.31 9.61
C LEU A 107 -11.67 -3.47 9.08
N PRO A 108 -11.44 -3.91 7.83
CA PRO A 108 -12.00 -5.15 7.31
C PRO A 108 -11.75 -6.33 8.26
N ARG A 109 -12.77 -7.17 8.45
CA ARG A 109 -12.74 -8.22 9.48
C ARG A 109 -11.55 -9.16 9.30
N LEU A 110 -11.29 -9.58 8.07
CA LEU A 110 -10.16 -10.45 7.76
C LEU A 110 -8.83 -9.76 8.05
N LEU A 111 -8.67 -8.48 7.68
CA LEU A 111 -7.45 -7.72 7.95
C LEU A 111 -7.18 -7.58 9.45
N ARG A 112 -8.23 -7.33 10.24
CA ARG A 112 -8.17 -7.32 11.71
C ARG A 112 -7.71 -8.65 12.28
N LEU A 113 -8.24 -9.77 11.78
CA LEU A 113 -7.85 -11.12 12.22
C LEU A 113 -6.40 -11.44 11.86
N LEU A 114 -5.94 -11.04 10.67
CA LEU A 114 -4.54 -11.17 10.25
C LEU A 114 -3.60 -10.47 11.22
N TYR A 115 -3.89 -9.21 11.56
CA TYR A 115 -3.10 -8.46 12.54
C TYR A 115 -3.10 -9.12 13.93
N ALA A 116 -4.28 -9.47 14.44
CA ALA A 116 -4.43 -9.99 15.80
C ALA A 116 -3.90 -11.41 16.00
N ARG A 117 -3.81 -12.22 14.93
CA ARG A 117 -3.52 -13.66 15.06
C ARG A 117 -2.23 -14.10 14.36
N ILE A 118 -1.69 -13.33 13.43
CA ILE A 118 -0.48 -13.74 12.69
C ILE A 118 0.69 -12.85 13.07
N ALA A 119 0.62 -11.58 12.69
CA ALA A 119 1.64 -10.57 12.95
C ALA A 119 1.07 -9.19 12.65
N ASN A 120 1.62 -8.14 13.27
CA ASN A 120 1.27 -6.77 12.94
C ASN A 120 1.95 -6.30 11.64
N GLY A 121 1.56 -6.92 10.52
CA GLY A 121 2.16 -6.75 9.19
C GLY A 121 3.48 -7.50 9.00
N GLY A 122 4.14 -7.27 7.87
CA GLY A 122 5.46 -7.84 7.56
C GLY A 122 5.43 -9.28 7.09
N PHE A 123 4.29 -9.74 6.58
CA PHE A 123 4.12 -11.03 5.94
C PHE A 123 3.16 -10.91 4.77
N GLY A 124 3.19 -11.84 3.82
CA GLY A 124 2.23 -11.86 2.72
C GLY A 124 2.88 -11.72 1.34
N PRO A 125 2.08 -11.43 0.30
CA PRO A 125 2.57 -11.17 -1.04
C PRO A 125 3.35 -9.85 -1.12
N GLY A 126 3.91 -9.55 -2.30
CA GLY A 126 4.68 -8.33 -2.54
C GLY A 126 5.83 -8.19 -1.55
N PHE A 127 5.92 -7.03 -0.90
CA PHE A 127 6.85 -6.77 0.20
C PHE A 127 6.24 -6.91 1.59
N GLY A 128 5.11 -7.59 1.69
CA GLY A 128 4.41 -7.87 2.94
C GLY A 128 3.33 -6.83 3.23
N ILE A 129 2.30 -7.27 3.93
CA ILE A 129 1.17 -6.44 4.35
C ILE A 129 1.64 -5.38 5.34
N ILE A 130 1.24 -4.13 5.11
CA ILE A 130 1.51 -3.00 6.00
C ILE A 130 0.77 -3.24 7.33
N GLY A 131 1.42 -2.96 8.45
CA GLY A 131 0.88 -3.18 9.79
C GLY A 131 -0.07 -2.07 10.26
N ALA A 132 -0.81 -2.38 11.31
CA ALA A 132 -1.48 -1.41 12.17
C ALA A 132 -0.44 -0.52 12.90
N VAL A 133 -0.91 0.37 13.79
CA VAL A 133 -0.03 1.22 14.61
C VAL A 133 1.08 0.40 15.29
N ASN A 134 2.32 0.88 15.18
CA ASN A 134 3.56 0.23 15.64
C ASN A 134 3.84 -1.16 14.99
N GLY A 135 3.31 -1.38 13.79
CA GLY A 135 3.55 -2.59 12.99
C GLY A 135 4.62 -2.41 11.93
N TYR A 136 4.60 -3.32 10.95
CA TYR A 136 5.48 -3.23 9.79
C TYR A 136 5.14 -2.05 8.89
N LEU A 137 6.16 -1.34 8.41
CA LEU A 137 6.02 -0.06 7.72
C LEU A 137 5.96 -0.14 6.18
N GLY A 138 6.11 -1.33 5.59
CA GLY A 138 6.38 -1.45 4.16
C GLY A 138 7.86 -1.24 3.81
N VAL A 139 8.14 -0.96 2.53
CA VAL A 139 9.49 -0.94 1.94
C VAL A 139 10.24 0.33 2.23
N ASP A 140 9.52 1.45 2.29
CA ASP A 140 10.18 2.75 2.38
C ASP A 140 10.41 3.17 3.83
N HIS A 141 9.75 2.52 4.80
CA HIS A 141 9.83 2.86 6.24
C HIS A 141 9.41 4.30 6.57
N ILE A 142 8.90 5.04 5.58
CA ILE A 142 8.57 6.47 5.70
C ILE A 142 7.27 6.64 6.51
N LEU A 143 6.34 5.68 6.40
CA LEU A 143 4.97 5.86 6.86
C LEU A 143 4.57 4.76 7.86
N GLY A 144 4.56 5.17 9.14
CA GLY A 144 4.40 4.37 10.37
C GLY A 144 3.36 3.24 10.45
N SER A 145 2.25 3.31 9.71
CA SER A 145 1.14 2.34 9.81
C SER A 145 0.23 2.44 8.58
N ILE A 146 -0.67 1.48 8.41
CA ILE A 146 -1.69 1.52 7.35
C ILE A 146 -2.56 2.78 7.45
N ALA A 147 -2.86 3.26 8.67
CA ALA A 147 -3.60 4.50 8.87
C ALA A 147 -2.81 5.72 8.42
N ARG A 148 -1.51 5.78 8.77
CA ARG A 148 -0.64 6.88 8.34
C ARG A 148 -0.43 6.87 6.83
N ARG A 149 -0.29 5.69 6.22
CA ARG A 149 -0.19 5.56 4.75
C ARG A 149 -1.49 5.97 4.08
N TYR A 150 -2.65 5.56 4.61
CA TYR A 150 -3.96 6.01 4.10
C TYR A 150 -4.10 7.54 4.11
N GLN A 151 -3.74 8.19 5.21
CA GLN A 151 -3.77 9.66 5.27
C GLN A 151 -2.81 10.31 4.27
N TRP A 152 -1.61 9.74 4.12
CA TRP A 152 -0.63 10.24 3.14
C TRP A 152 -1.17 10.16 1.71
N GLU A 153 -1.90 9.10 1.33
CA GLU A 153 -2.49 8.97 -0.02
C GLU A 153 -3.56 10.04 -0.28
N ILE A 154 -4.33 10.41 0.76
CA ILE A 154 -5.29 11.52 0.69
C ILE A 154 -4.55 12.84 0.48
N ASP A 155 -3.58 13.13 1.34
CA ASP A 155 -2.81 14.37 1.30
C ASP A 155 -2.08 14.52 -0.04
N PHE A 156 -1.55 13.41 -0.57
CA PHE A 156 -0.88 13.35 -1.87
C PHE A 156 -1.84 13.64 -3.03
N ALA A 157 -3.01 13.00 -3.06
CA ALA A 157 -4.02 13.26 -4.08
C ALA A 157 -4.51 14.71 -4.05
N ASP A 158 -4.72 15.27 -2.85
CA ASP A 158 -5.13 16.66 -2.68
C ASP A 158 -4.02 17.65 -3.10
N ALA A 159 -2.76 17.34 -2.78
CA ALA A 159 -1.61 18.13 -3.23
C ALA A 159 -1.49 18.09 -4.75
N LEU A 160 -1.60 16.93 -5.39
CA LEU A 160 -1.62 16.84 -6.86
C LEU A 160 -2.75 17.68 -7.45
N ARG A 161 -3.97 17.58 -6.92
CA ARG A 161 -5.11 18.38 -7.40
C ARG A 161 -4.84 19.89 -7.28
N GLN A 162 -4.26 20.35 -6.18
CA GLN A 162 -3.86 21.74 -6.01
C GLN A 162 -2.80 22.14 -7.04
N LEU A 163 -1.76 21.32 -7.21
CA LEU A 163 -0.70 21.54 -8.21
C LEU A 163 -1.27 21.69 -9.62
N TYR A 164 -2.23 20.85 -10.03
CA TYR A 164 -2.87 20.95 -11.34
C TYR A 164 -3.86 22.13 -11.47
N LYS A 165 -4.45 22.61 -10.35
CA LYS A 165 -5.36 23.77 -10.35
C LYS A 165 -4.64 25.11 -10.42
N GLY A 166 -3.51 25.25 -9.74
CA GLY A 166 -2.87 26.56 -9.53
C GLY A 166 -1.35 26.52 -9.45
N GLY A 167 -0.72 25.46 -9.93
CA GLY A 167 0.73 25.31 -9.92
C GLY A 167 1.33 25.20 -8.51
N TRP A 168 2.65 25.24 -8.44
CA TRP A 168 3.41 25.07 -7.19
C TRP A 168 3.13 26.15 -6.14
N ALA A 169 2.87 27.39 -6.57
CA ALA A 169 2.56 28.51 -5.68
C ALA A 169 1.27 28.27 -4.89
N SER A 170 0.33 27.49 -5.44
CA SER A 170 -0.94 27.19 -4.78
C SER A 170 -0.84 26.14 -3.68
N LEU A 171 0.24 25.36 -3.61
CA LEU A 171 0.41 24.30 -2.63
C LEU A 171 0.67 24.84 -1.23
N THR A 172 0.00 24.26 -0.23
CA THR A 172 0.36 24.43 1.18
C THR A 172 1.75 23.85 1.48
N PRO A 173 2.44 24.28 2.55
CA PRO A 173 3.70 23.68 2.97
C PRO A 173 3.63 22.15 3.12
N GLU A 174 2.52 21.64 3.66
CA GLU A 174 2.27 20.20 3.83
C GLU A 174 2.10 19.50 2.49
N GLY A 175 1.34 20.08 1.56
CA GLY A 175 1.17 19.51 0.22
C GLY A 175 2.50 19.45 -0.55
N ARG A 176 3.36 20.46 -0.39
CA ARG A 176 4.73 20.43 -0.94
C ARG A 176 5.56 19.31 -0.31
N GLN A 177 5.51 19.16 1.01
CA GLN A 177 6.24 18.12 1.73
C GLN A 177 5.84 16.72 1.27
N VAL A 178 4.55 16.47 1.04
CA VAL A 178 4.06 15.15 0.61
C VAL A 178 4.52 14.83 -0.82
N LEU A 179 4.41 15.78 -1.77
CA LEU A 179 4.94 15.59 -3.14
C LEU A 179 6.45 15.39 -3.14
N TRP A 180 7.15 16.11 -2.26
CA TRP A 180 8.59 15.99 -2.07
C TRP A 180 9.01 14.61 -1.60
N GLU A 181 8.30 14.04 -0.61
CA GLU A 181 8.57 12.69 -0.10
C GLU A 181 8.38 11.60 -1.16
N ASP A 182 7.53 11.83 -2.16
CA ASP A 182 7.32 10.94 -3.31
C ASP A 182 8.37 11.14 -4.44
N GLY A 183 9.27 12.12 -4.29
CA GLY A 183 10.25 12.47 -5.31
C GLY A 183 9.69 13.31 -6.46
N ILE A 184 8.48 13.84 -6.32
CA ILE A 184 7.90 14.81 -7.25
C ILE A 184 8.44 16.20 -6.90
N GLY A 185 9.42 16.66 -7.69
CA GLY A 185 10.13 17.93 -7.52
C GLY A 185 11.54 17.70 -6.96
N SER A 186 12.58 17.87 -7.77
CA SER A 186 13.94 17.67 -7.28
C SER A 186 14.39 18.85 -6.43
N ARG A 187 15.00 18.53 -5.28
CA ARG A 187 15.70 19.46 -4.41
C ARG A 187 16.66 20.39 -5.15
N GLU A 188 17.35 19.84 -6.14
CA GLU A 188 18.34 20.55 -6.94
C GLU A 188 17.71 21.63 -7.82
N LEU A 189 16.48 21.43 -8.33
CA LEU A 189 15.78 22.46 -9.12
C LEU A 189 15.33 23.65 -8.26
N TRP A 190 15.02 23.41 -6.98
CA TRP A 190 14.66 24.45 -6.01
C TRP A 190 15.89 25.17 -5.43
N GLU A 191 16.87 24.41 -4.93
CA GLU A 191 18.08 24.97 -4.31
C GLU A 191 18.99 25.67 -5.33
N SER A 192 18.92 25.31 -6.62
CA SER A 192 19.66 26.01 -7.67
C SER A 192 19.04 27.35 -8.07
N GLY A 193 17.82 27.66 -7.60
CA GLY A 193 17.06 28.82 -8.10
C GLY A 193 16.76 28.75 -9.60
N GLN A 194 16.86 27.57 -10.22
CA GLN A 194 16.50 27.36 -11.64
C GLN A 194 14.98 27.26 -11.82
N LEU A 195 14.24 26.99 -10.76
CA LEU A 195 12.87 27.49 -10.60
C LEU A 195 12.96 28.94 -10.13
N THR A 196 13.29 29.84 -11.04
CA THR A 196 13.05 31.28 -10.84
C THR A 196 11.54 31.50 -10.74
N ASP A 197 11.09 32.53 -10.02
CA ASP A 197 9.70 33.03 -10.11
C ASP A 197 9.32 33.39 -11.56
N ASP A 198 10.29 33.49 -12.46
CA ASP A 198 10.07 33.43 -13.90
C ASP A 198 9.62 32.02 -14.28
N GLU A 199 8.30 31.83 -14.19
CA GLU A 199 7.57 30.71 -14.78
C GLU A 199 8.10 30.43 -16.20
N PRO A 200 8.18 29.15 -16.63
CA PRO A 200 8.39 28.89 -18.05
C PRO A 200 7.31 29.65 -18.82
N GLU A 201 7.70 30.69 -19.56
CA GLU A 201 6.80 31.57 -20.32
C GLU A 201 5.88 30.71 -21.21
N GLY A 202 4.70 30.43 -20.69
CA GLY A 202 3.89 29.30 -21.12
C GLY A 202 3.22 28.63 -19.93
N GLU A 203 2.50 29.41 -19.11
CA GLU A 203 1.48 28.89 -18.20
C GLU A 203 0.64 27.87 -18.98
N ALA A 204 0.81 26.57 -18.70
CA ALA A 204 -0.17 25.61 -19.12
C ALA A 204 -1.49 26.07 -18.49
N PRO A 205 -2.53 26.33 -19.29
CA PRO A 205 -3.78 26.85 -18.74
C PRO A 205 -4.25 25.90 -17.63
N PRO A 206 -4.73 26.43 -16.50
CA PRO A 206 -5.21 25.60 -15.41
C PRO A 206 -6.21 24.58 -15.95
N LEU A 207 -6.05 23.33 -15.54
CA LEU A 207 -6.93 22.27 -16.01
C LEU A 207 -8.36 22.56 -15.54
N GLU A 208 -9.32 22.43 -16.45
CA GLU A 208 -10.73 22.43 -16.09
C GLU A 208 -11.00 21.34 -15.04
N GLU A 209 -11.99 21.54 -14.18
CA GLU A 209 -12.26 20.66 -13.04
C GLU A 209 -12.49 19.18 -13.43
N GLU A 210 -12.98 18.95 -14.65
CA GLU A 210 -13.19 17.62 -15.24
C GLU A 210 -11.90 16.87 -15.60
N ASN A 211 -10.77 17.59 -15.71
CA ASN A 211 -9.46 17.05 -16.09
C ASN A 211 -8.51 16.91 -14.90
N LEU A 212 -8.95 17.27 -13.69
CA LEU A 212 -8.13 17.11 -12.49
C LEU A 212 -8.06 15.64 -12.07
N PRO A 213 -6.94 15.20 -11.47
CA PRO A 213 -6.86 13.88 -10.86
C PRO A 213 -8.02 13.67 -9.90
N ALA A 214 -8.64 12.49 -9.86
CA ALA A 214 -9.70 12.22 -8.91
C ALA A 214 -9.19 12.37 -7.47
N PRO A 215 -10.04 12.79 -6.50
CA PRO A 215 -9.67 12.71 -5.09
C PRO A 215 -9.42 11.26 -4.68
N TRP A 216 -8.66 11.05 -3.60
CA TRP A 216 -8.44 9.71 -3.08
C TRP A 216 -9.77 9.04 -2.73
N PRO A 217 -10.02 7.79 -3.16
CA PRO A 217 -11.27 7.12 -2.84
C PRO A 217 -11.41 6.87 -1.34
N ASN A 218 -12.61 7.14 -0.81
CA ASN A 218 -12.93 6.83 0.58
C ASN A 218 -12.72 5.34 0.87
N HIS A 219 -12.12 5.04 2.02
CA HIS A 219 -11.93 3.68 2.53
C HIS A 219 -11.03 2.78 1.67
N LEU A 220 -10.27 3.35 0.71
CA LEU A 220 -9.27 2.61 -0.06
C LEU A 220 -7.96 2.53 0.71
N LEU A 221 -7.72 1.39 1.36
CA LEU A 221 -6.58 1.15 2.22
C LEU A 221 -5.35 0.65 1.43
N PRO A 222 -4.18 1.28 1.55
CA PRO A 222 -2.93 0.77 0.98
C PRO A 222 -2.47 -0.45 1.79
N LEU A 223 -2.58 -1.63 1.18
CA LEU A 223 -2.39 -2.91 1.88
C LEU A 223 -0.96 -3.42 1.79
N CYS A 224 -0.35 -3.35 0.60
CA CYS A 224 0.97 -3.94 0.34
C CYS A 224 1.65 -3.29 -0.87
N GLU A 225 2.94 -3.04 -0.76
CA GLU A 225 3.78 -2.51 -1.84
C GLU A 225 4.46 -3.65 -2.62
N HIS A 226 4.56 -3.49 -3.94
CA HIS A 226 5.29 -4.40 -4.84
C HIS A 226 6.59 -3.78 -5.38
N GLY A 227 6.82 -2.49 -5.10
CA GLY A 227 7.92 -1.72 -5.68
C GLY A 227 7.53 -1.08 -7.00
N CYS A 228 8.43 -0.27 -7.57
CA CYS A 228 8.14 0.52 -8.78
C CYS A 228 6.84 1.33 -8.65
N ASN A 229 6.54 1.82 -7.43
CA ASN A 229 5.31 2.53 -7.06
C ASN A 229 4.00 1.76 -7.31
N ILE A 230 4.06 0.44 -7.46
CA ILE A 230 2.87 -0.41 -7.54
C ILE A 230 2.45 -0.79 -6.12
N THR A 231 1.21 -0.45 -5.79
CA THR A 231 0.60 -0.77 -4.49
C THR A 231 -0.68 -1.57 -4.70
N THR A 232 -0.89 -2.58 -3.87
CA THR A 232 -2.17 -3.23 -3.69
C THR A 232 -2.98 -2.50 -2.66
N TYR A 233 -4.23 -2.21 -3.00
CA TYR A 233 -5.18 -1.53 -2.14
C TYR A 233 -6.40 -2.41 -1.86
N LEU A 234 -7.03 -2.17 -0.72
CA LEU A 234 -8.22 -2.87 -0.24
C LEU A 234 -9.33 -1.85 0.03
N PHE A 235 -10.46 -1.98 -0.65
CA PHE A 235 -11.65 -1.19 -0.30
C PHE A 235 -12.26 -1.76 0.98
N ALA A 236 -12.32 -0.96 2.05
CA ALA A 236 -12.75 -1.48 3.35
C ALA A 236 -14.23 -1.91 3.37
N ASP A 237 -15.07 -1.26 2.55
CA ASP A 237 -16.51 -1.53 2.52
C ASP A 237 -16.85 -2.81 1.73
N THR A 238 -16.19 -3.00 0.59
CA THR A 238 -16.47 -4.11 -0.34
C THR A 238 -15.50 -5.28 -0.19
N GLU A 239 -14.38 -5.06 0.51
CA GLU A 239 -13.23 -5.96 0.59
C GLU A 239 -12.60 -6.30 -0.77
N GLN A 240 -12.94 -5.56 -1.82
CA GLN A 240 -12.36 -5.73 -3.14
C GLN A 240 -10.89 -5.29 -3.14
N VAL A 241 -10.06 -6.05 -3.86
CA VAL A 241 -8.63 -5.78 -3.97
C VAL A 241 -8.31 -5.22 -5.35
N VAL A 242 -7.61 -4.09 -5.37
CA VAL A 242 -7.17 -3.41 -6.59
C VAL A 242 -5.67 -3.15 -6.56
N GLN A 243 -5.05 -2.92 -7.72
CA GLN A 243 -3.65 -2.54 -7.84
C GLN A 243 -3.48 -1.36 -8.78
N GLY A 244 -2.52 -0.49 -8.49
CA GLY A 244 -2.20 0.65 -9.35
C GLY A 244 -1.04 1.48 -8.83
N MET A 245 -0.72 2.53 -9.59
CA MET A 245 0.28 3.55 -9.27
C MET A 245 -0.43 4.90 -9.07
N HIS A 246 -1.09 5.10 -7.92
CA HIS A 246 -1.92 6.26 -7.55
C HIS A 246 -3.16 6.57 -8.44
N ASP A 247 -3.19 6.19 -9.72
CA ASP A 247 -4.33 6.15 -10.68
C ASP A 247 -3.80 5.63 -12.04
N PRO A 248 -4.48 4.72 -12.80
CA PRO A 248 -5.72 4.01 -12.49
C PRO A 248 -5.52 2.68 -11.74
N TYR A 249 -6.58 2.28 -11.04
CA TYR A 249 -6.65 1.01 -10.33
C TYR A 249 -7.25 -0.10 -11.19
N LEU A 250 -6.63 -1.26 -11.17
CA LEU A 250 -7.13 -2.49 -11.77
C LEU A 250 -7.62 -3.41 -10.68
N VAL A 251 -8.86 -3.91 -10.81
CA VAL A 251 -9.38 -4.94 -9.91
C VAL A 251 -8.58 -6.21 -10.11
N VAL A 252 -7.90 -6.66 -9.04
CA VAL A 252 -7.09 -7.88 -9.07
C VAL A 252 -7.73 -9.03 -8.33
N ALA A 253 -8.67 -8.80 -7.42
CA ALA A 253 -9.51 -9.84 -6.81
C ALA A 253 -10.86 -9.27 -6.39
N ALA A 254 -11.91 -10.09 -6.41
CA ALA A 254 -13.25 -9.69 -5.99
C ALA A 254 -13.37 -9.51 -4.47
N SER A 255 -12.51 -10.19 -3.70
CA SER A 255 -12.44 -10.03 -2.24
C SER A 255 -11.02 -10.20 -1.70
N HIS A 256 -10.82 -9.80 -0.43
CA HIS A 256 -9.56 -9.95 0.28
C HIS A 256 -9.20 -11.43 0.49
N GLU A 257 -10.21 -12.27 0.74
CA GLU A 257 -10.04 -13.73 0.84
C GLU A 257 -9.51 -14.30 -0.48
N GLU A 258 -10.16 -14.00 -1.60
CA GLU A 258 -9.75 -14.50 -2.92
C GLU A 258 -8.30 -14.12 -3.20
N TRP A 259 -7.92 -12.88 -2.90
CA TRP A 259 -6.54 -12.42 -3.07
C TRP A 259 -5.52 -13.21 -2.24
N LEU A 260 -5.85 -13.51 -0.97
CA LEU A 260 -4.99 -14.33 -0.10
C LEU A 260 -4.96 -15.81 -0.51
N GLU A 261 -6.08 -16.35 -0.99
CA GLU A 261 -6.14 -17.73 -1.50
C GLU A 261 -5.25 -17.89 -2.75
N ARG A 262 -5.30 -16.92 -3.67
CA ARG A 262 -4.43 -16.90 -4.85
C ARG A 262 -2.96 -16.75 -4.47
N TRP A 263 -2.65 -15.95 -3.46
CA TRP A 263 -1.31 -15.89 -2.88
C TRP A 263 -0.84 -17.26 -2.35
N LEU A 264 -1.67 -17.94 -1.55
CA LEU A 264 -1.36 -19.27 -1.02
C LEU A 264 -1.21 -20.33 -2.11
N ALA A 265 -1.90 -20.17 -3.24
CA ALA A 265 -1.76 -21.00 -4.43
C ALA A 265 -0.47 -20.71 -5.24
N GLY A 266 0.31 -19.69 -4.86
CA GLY A 266 1.56 -19.31 -5.54
C GLY A 266 1.36 -18.49 -6.82
N GLU A 267 0.17 -17.92 -7.03
CA GLU A 267 -0.10 -17.09 -8.21
C GLU A 267 0.73 -15.81 -8.24
N GLU A 268 1.02 -15.30 -9.44
CA GLU A 268 1.60 -13.96 -9.60
C GLU A 268 0.50 -12.93 -9.36
N LEU A 269 0.62 -12.16 -8.28
CA LEU A 269 -0.37 -11.14 -7.95
C LEU A 269 0.04 -9.77 -8.47
N GLN A 270 1.31 -9.54 -8.78
CA GLN A 270 1.77 -8.27 -9.31
C GLN A 270 1.36 -8.14 -10.78
N LEU A 271 0.74 -7.01 -11.11
CA LEU A 271 0.52 -6.64 -12.50
C LEU A 271 1.88 -6.33 -13.17
N MET A 272 2.17 -7.05 -14.26
CA MET A 272 3.31 -6.80 -15.15
C MET A 272 2.97 -5.76 -16.22
#